data_AF-A0A9D8DJE5-F1
#
_entry.id   AF-A0A9D8DJE5-F1
#
_cell.length_a   1.000
_cell.length_b   1.000
_cell.length_c   1.000
_cell.angle_alpha   90.00
_cell.angle_beta   90.00
_cell.angle_gamma   90.00
#
_symmetry.space_group_name_H-M   'P 1'
#
loop_
_entity.id
_entity.type
_entity.pdbx_description
1 polymer ?
#
loop_
_entity_poly.entity_id
_entity_poly.type
_entity_poly.pdbx_seq_one_letter_code
_entity_poly.pdbx_strand_id
1 'polypeptide(L)'
;MIGVGVDVVDIDRFRRVLRRRPRLADRLFTDAERAYAARQADPTRRLAARFAAKEAVLKSMGVGLGACALRDIEVVRDEAGRPSVALCRSAAGLADRHGVGGWHLSLSHSDLVATATAVAVRAVARP
;
A
#
# COMPACT_ATOMS: atom_id res chain seq x y z
N MET A 1 -8.61 16.72 -6.92
CA MET A 1 -7.82 15.92 -5.96
C MET A 1 -8.66 15.72 -4.70
N ILE A 2 -8.68 14.52 -4.11
CA ILE A 2 -9.41 14.22 -2.86
C ILE A 2 -8.48 14.41 -1.67
N GLY A 3 -7.26 13.88 -1.76
CA GLY A 3 -6.25 14.04 -0.73
C GLY A 3 -4.92 13.43 -1.13
N VAL A 4 -3.93 13.63 -0.26
CA VAL A 4 -2.57 13.11 -0.39
C VAL A 4 -2.17 12.41 0.90
N GLY A 5 -1.39 11.34 0.78
CA GLY A 5 -0.87 10.59 1.90
C GLY A 5 0.59 10.26 1.67
N VAL A 6 1.39 10.42 2.71
CA VAL A 6 2.80 10.05 2.73
C VAL A 6 3.04 9.16 3.94
N ASP A 7 3.82 8.11 3.74
CA ASP A 7 4.24 7.23 4.82
C ASP A 7 5.69 6.80 4.67
N VAL A 8 6.35 6.59 5.81
CA VAL A 8 7.75 6.14 5.89
C VAL A 8 7.85 5.02 6.91
N VAL A 9 8.51 3.94 6.53
CA VAL A 9 8.68 2.72 7.30
C VAL A 9 10.16 2.46 7.52
N ASP A 10 10.58 2.39 8.78
CA ASP A 10 11.87 1.86 9.17
C ASP A 10 11.92 0.34 8.92
N ILE A 11 12.85 -0.09 8.06
CA ILE A 11 12.90 -1.47 7.57
C ILE A 11 13.34 -2.45 8.67
N ASP A 12 14.27 -2.05 9.55
CA ASP A 12 14.77 -2.91 10.62
C ASP A 12 13.74 -3.11 11.73
N ARG A 13 13.00 -2.06 12.08
CA ARG A 13 11.85 -2.13 12.96
C ARG A 13 10.76 -3.01 12.35
N PHE A 14 10.45 -2.83 11.06
CA PHE A 14 9.46 -3.66 10.37
C PHE A 14 9.88 -5.14 10.34
N ARG A 15 11.16 -5.41 10.07
CA ARG A 15 11.73 -6.76 10.10
C ARG A 15 11.54 -7.43 11.46
N ARG A 16 11.87 -6.72 12.55
CA ARG A 16 11.69 -7.21 13.92
C ARG A 16 10.23 -7.52 14.22
N VAL A 17 9.30 -6.69 13.73
CA VAL A 17 7.86 -6.93 13.91
C VAL A 17 7.40 -8.18 13.16
N LEU A 18 7.82 -8.38 11.91
CA LEU A 18 7.47 -9.57 11.13
C LEU A 18 8.06 -10.85 11.74
N ARG A 19 9.30 -10.82 12.23
CA ARG A 19 9.90 -11.97 12.94
C ARG A 19 9.15 -12.31 14.23
N ARG A 20 8.75 -11.31 15.02
CA ARG A 20 7.99 -11.51 16.25
C ARG A 20 6.55 -11.99 16.00
N ARG A 21 5.97 -11.64 14.84
CA ARG A 21 4.60 -12.00 14.47
C ARG A 21 4.55 -12.55 13.04
N PRO A 22 4.93 -13.82 12.82
CA PRO A 22 5.06 -14.38 11.46
C PRO A 22 3.77 -14.29 10.63
N ARG A 23 2.60 -14.54 11.26
CA ARG A 23 1.28 -14.44 10.61
C ARG A 23 0.85 -13.02 10.27
N LEU A 24 1.60 -12.00 10.70
CA LEU A 24 1.27 -10.61 10.40
C LEU A 24 1.36 -10.35 8.89
N ALA A 25 2.35 -10.93 8.21
CA ALA A 25 2.48 -10.76 6.77
C ALA A 25 1.23 -11.23 6.02
N ASP A 26 0.63 -12.35 6.41
CA ASP A 26 -0.60 -12.87 5.81
C ASP A 26 -1.80 -11.96 6.03
N ARG A 27 -1.83 -11.20 7.15
CA ARG A 27 -2.90 -10.24 7.45
C ARG A 27 -2.72 -8.90 6.76
N LEU A 28 -1.48 -8.51 6.44
CA LEU A 28 -1.16 -7.21 5.85
C LEU A 28 -1.15 -7.23 4.32
N PHE A 29 -0.75 -8.36 3.72
CA PHE A 29 -0.42 -8.45 2.31
C PHE A 29 -1.23 -9.51 1.59
N THR A 30 -1.53 -9.29 0.31
CA THR A 30 -2.11 -10.33 -0.56
C THR A 30 -1.09 -11.41 -0.86
N ASP A 31 -1.54 -12.55 -1.39
CA ASP A 31 -0.62 -13.63 -1.77
C ASP A 31 0.29 -13.21 -2.93
N ALA A 32 -0.22 -12.43 -3.88
CA ALA A 32 0.57 -11.88 -4.97
C ALA A 32 1.64 -10.89 -4.48
N GLU A 33 1.33 -10.04 -3.50
CA GLU A 33 2.32 -9.15 -2.87
C GLU A 33 3.43 -9.93 -2.16
N ARG A 34 3.08 -10.98 -1.41
CA ARG A 34 4.06 -11.83 -0.72
C ARG A 34 4.91 -12.61 -1.71
N ALA A 35 4.30 -13.18 -2.75
CA ALA A 35 5.01 -13.87 -3.83
C ALA A 35 5.97 -12.94 -4.57
N TYR A 36 5.55 -11.70 -4.89
CA TYR A 36 6.46 -10.71 -5.49
C TYR A 36 7.65 -10.41 -4.58
N ALA A 37 7.41 -10.19 -3.30
CA ALA A 37 8.47 -9.87 -2.35
C ALA A 37 9.47 -11.03 -2.19
N ALA A 38 8.98 -12.27 -2.20
CA ALA A 38 9.80 -13.48 -2.07
C ALA A 38 10.77 -13.69 -3.24
N ARG A 39 10.54 -13.06 -4.42
CA ARG A 39 11.45 -13.12 -5.58
C ARG A 39 12.70 -12.26 -5.43
N GLN A 40 12.91 -11.63 -4.28
CA GLN A 40 14.01 -10.71 -4.03
C GLN A 40 14.89 -11.23 -2.90
N ALA A 41 16.18 -10.87 -2.92
CA ALA A 41 17.13 -11.30 -1.89
C ALA A 41 16.70 -10.89 -0.48
N ASP A 42 16.12 -9.70 -0.32
CA ASP A 42 15.48 -9.27 0.93
C ASP A 42 14.00 -8.92 0.70
N PRO A 43 13.08 -9.87 0.97
CA PRO A 43 11.64 -9.64 0.86
C PRO A 43 11.14 -8.51 1.77
N THR A 44 11.82 -8.26 2.89
CA THR A 44 11.39 -7.27 3.90
C THR A 44 11.30 -5.88 3.32
N ARG A 45 12.27 -5.46 2.48
CA ARG A 45 12.29 -4.13 1.86
C ARG A 45 11.07 -3.92 0.96
N ARG A 46 10.70 -4.96 0.20
CA ARG A 46 9.53 -4.93 -0.69
C ARG A 46 8.21 -4.94 0.06
N LEU A 47 8.14 -5.64 1.19
CA LEU A 47 6.97 -5.63 2.07
C LEU A 47 6.84 -4.30 2.82
N ALA A 48 7.95 -3.71 3.29
CA ALA A 48 7.96 -2.40 3.93
C ALA A 48 7.46 -1.31 2.98
N ALA A 49 7.92 -1.29 1.71
CA ALA A 49 7.43 -0.35 0.70
C ALA A 49 5.91 -0.50 0.43
N ARG A 50 5.39 -1.73 0.47
CA ARG A 50 3.94 -1.98 0.32
C ARG A 50 3.16 -1.58 1.55
N PHE A 51 3.71 -1.78 2.74
CA PHE A 51 3.10 -1.31 3.96
C PHE A 51 2.98 0.21 3.96
N ALA A 52 4.07 0.91 3.59
CA ALA A 52 4.07 2.37 3.39
C ALA A 52 3.01 2.79 2.37
N ALA A 53 2.89 2.07 1.24
CA ALA A 53 1.89 2.35 0.22
C ALA A 53 0.46 2.28 0.76
N LYS A 54 0.14 1.22 1.52
CA LYS A 54 -1.19 1.00 2.08
C LYS A 54 -1.55 2.08 3.11
N GLU A 55 -0.59 2.48 3.94
CA GLU A 55 -0.74 3.60 4.88
C GLU A 55 -0.93 4.93 4.15
N ALA A 56 -0.15 5.20 3.10
CA ALA A 56 -0.30 6.39 2.26
C ALA A 56 -1.68 6.44 1.59
N VAL A 57 -2.20 5.29 1.12
CA VAL A 57 -3.56 5.16 0.58
C VAL A 57 -4.61 5.53 1.63
N LEU A 58 -4.54 4.98 2.84
CA LEU A 58 -5.45 5.34 3.93
C LEU A 58 -5.39 6.84 4.26
N LYS A 59 -4.18 7.39 4.40
CA LYS A 59 -3.96 8.81 4.71
C LYS A 59 -4.50 9.74 3.64
N SER A 60 -4.37 9.39 2.36
CA SER A 60 -4.92 10.21 1.26
C SER A 60 -6.45 10.22 1.21
N MET A 61 -7.12 9.29 1.90
CA MET A 61 -8.56 9.33 2.17
C MET A 61 -8.90 10.03 3.50
N GLY A 62 -7.91 10.49 4.26
CA GLY A 62 -8.12 11.13 5.56
C GLY A 62 -8.41 10.14 6.71
N VAL A 63 -8.07 8.86 6.54
CA VAL A 63 -8.26 7.82 7.57
C VAL A 63 -6.94 7.16 7.97
N GLY A 64 -6.97 6.39 9.05
CA GLY A 64 -5.81 5.65 9.56
C GLY A 64 -6.00 4.14 9.55
N LEU A 65 -5.02 3.45 10.14
CA LEU A 65 -5.09 2.01 10.38
C LEU A 65 -6.39 1.59 11.07
N GLY A 66 -6.96 0.46 10.64
CA GLY A 66 -8.19 -0.08 11.18
C GLY A 66 -9.47 0.40 10.48
N ALA A 67 -9.39 1.41 9.61
CA ALA A 67 -10.53 1.83 8.80
C ALA A 67 -10.99 0.76 7.79
N CYS A 68 -10.07 -0.09 7.34
CA CYS A 68 -10.33 -1.29 6.54
C CYS A 68 -9.22 -2.33 6.76
N ALA A 69 -9.38 -3.54 6.22
CA ALA A 69 -8.32 -4.52 6.23
C ALA A 69 -7.20 -4.12 5.26
N LEU A 70 -5.95 -4.03 5.73
CA LEU A 70 -4.82 -3.67 4.86
C LEU A 70 -4.58 -4.65 3.72
N ARG A 71 -4.95 -5.92 3.90
CA ARG A 71 -4.91 -6.93 2.82
C ARG A 71 -5.88 -6.61 1.68
N ASP A 72 -6.94 -5.84 1.93
CA ASP A 72 -7.90 -5.43 0.91
C ASP A 72 -7.38 -4.27 0.03
N ILE A 73 -6.25 -3.65 0.40
CA ILE A 73 -5.53 -2.65 -0.39
C ILE A 73 -4.32 -3.33 -1.02
N GLU A 74 -4.33 -3.61 -2.31
CA GLU A 74 -3.22 -4.27 -3.00
C GLU A 74 -2.39 -3.30 -3.83
N VAL A 75 -1.07 -3.35 -3.67
CA VAL A 75 -0.15 -2.65 -4.57
C VAL A 75 0.12 -3.51 -5.80
N VAL A 76 -0.47 -3.11 -6.92
CA VAL A 76 -0.30 -3.75 -8.23
C VAL A 76 0.71 -2.97 -9.08
N ARG A 77 1.17 -3.59 -10.18
CA ARG A 77 2.00 -2.93 -11.18
C ARG A 77 1.44 -3.23 -12.57
N ASP A 78 1.51 -2.26 -13.46
CA ASP A 78 1.25 -2.49 -14.88
C ASP A 78 2.45 -3.15 -15.58
N GLU A 79 2.31 -3.44 -16.87
CA GLU A 79 3.36 -4.05 -17.70
C GLU A 79 4.63 -3.18 -17.78
N ALA A 80 4.50 -1.86 -17.69
CA ALA A 80 5.61 -0.92 -17.63
C ALA A 80 6.23 -0.83 -16.21
N GLY A 81 5.72 -1.61 -15.25
CA GLY A 81 6.18 -1.64 -13.86
C GLY A 81 5.68 -0.48 -13.00
N ARG A 82 4.81 0.40 -13.52
CA ARG A 82 4.27 1.54 -12.78
C ARG A 82 3.34 1.03 -11.68
N PRO A 83 3.56 1.42 -10.42
CA PRO A 83 2.72 0.97 -9.32
C PRO A 83 1.35 1.65 -9.34
N SER A 84 0.32 0.90 -8.97
CA SER A 84 -1.04 1.38 -8.77
C SER A 84 -1.69 0.64 -7.58
N VAL A 85 -2.94 0.95 -7.30
CA VAL A 85 -3.71 0.41 -6.18
C VAL A 85 -4.93 -0.33 -6.71
N ALA A 86 -5.07 -1.60 -6.33
CA ALA A 86 -6.29 -2.37 -6.51
C ALA A 86 -6.98 -2.55 -5.15
N LEU A 87 -8.28 -2.27 -5.08
CA LEU A 87 -9.05 -2.35 -3.84
C LEU A 87 -10.11 -3.44 -3.95
N CYS A 88 -10.36 -4.13 -2.86
CA CYS A 88 -11.50 -5.04 -2.73
C CYS A 88 -12.24 -4.85 -1.41
N ARG A 89 -13.40 -5.49 -1.27
CA ARG A 89 -14.14 -5.65 0.00
C ARG A 89 -14.22 -4.35 0.81
N SER A 90 -13.67 -4.33 2.02
CA SER A 90 -13.78 -3.21 2.96
C SER A 90 -13.08 -1.95 2.47
N ALA A 91 -11.96 -2.11 1.75
CA ALA A 91 -11.20 -0.99 1.20
C ALA A 91 -11.89 -0.36 -0.02
N ALA A 92 -12.53 -1.17 -0.88
CA ALA A 92 -13.30 -0.65 -2.01
C ALA A 92 -14.49 0.20 -1.54
N GLY A 93 -15.29 -0.32 -0.61
CA GLY A 93 -16.42 0.45 -0.06
C GLY A 93 -15.97 1.70 0.71
N LEU A 94 -14.78 1.69 1.31
CA LEU A 94 -14.19 2.89 1.91
C LEU A 94 -13.86 3.94 0.83
N ALA A 95 -13.15 3.54 -0.23
CA ALA A 95 -12.80 4.43 -1.33
C ALA A 95 -14.04 5.06 -2.00
N ASP A 96 -15.11 4.28 -2.19
CA ASP A 96 -16.38 4.75 -2.75
C ASP A 96 -17.01 5.85 -1.89
N ARG A 97 -17.04 5.68 -0.57
CA ARG A 97 -17.56 6.71 0.37
C ARG A 97 -16.76 8.00 0.33
N HIS A 98 -15.48 7.93 0.00
CA HIS A 98 -14.62 9.10 -0.18
C HIS A 98 -14.63 9.65 -1.63
N GLY A 99 -15.38 9.02 -2.54
CA GLY A 99 -15.50 9.43 -3.93
C GLY A 99 -14.24 9.21 -4.77
N VAL A 100 -13.39 8.25 -4.38
CA VAL A 100 -12.13 7.96 -5.07
C VAL A 100 -12.40 7.18 -6.35
N GLY A 101 -11.94 7.72 -7.48
CA GLY A 101 -12.00 7.07 -8.78
C GLY A 101 -10.64 6.68 -9.35
N GLY A 102 -9.54 7.00 -8.66
CA GLY A 102 -8.20 6.63 -9.10
C GLY A 102 -7.10 7.03 -8.12
N TRP A 103 -5.90 6.55 -8.40
CA TRP A 103 -4.72 6.72 -7.56
C TRP A 103 -3.50 7.09 -8.41
N HIS A 104 -2.69 8.05 -7.94
CA HIS A 104 -1.29 8.13 -8.32
C HIS A 104 -0.45 7.61 -7.16
N LEU A 105 0.38 6.62 -7.42
CA LEU A 105 1.20 5.98 -6.40
C LEU A 105 2.68 6.05 -6.80
N SER A 106 3.53 6.43 -5.85
CA SER A 106 4.98 6.35 -5.97
C SER A 106 5.56 5.70 -4.73
N LEU A 107 6.58 4.86 -4.93
CA LEU A 107 7.20 4.04 -3.89
C LEU A 107 8.70 4.13 -4.07
N SER A 108 9.44 4.33 -2.98
CA SER A 108 10.89 4.22 -2.96
C SER A 108 11.34 3.48 -1.71
N HIS A 109 12.50 2.84 -1.77
CA HIS A 109 13.11 2.20 -0.61
C HIS A 109 14.63 2.19 -0.74
N SER A 110 15.26 2.15 0.42
CA SER A 110 16.69 2.00 0.61
C SER A 110 16.94 0.81 1.54
N ASP A 111 18.14 0.72 2.09
CA ASP A 111 18.49 -0.27 3.12
C ASP A 111 17.86 0.07 4.47
N LEU A 112 17.57 1.34 4.74
CA LEU A 112 17.13 1.85 6.03
C LEU A 112 15.62 2.07 6.09
N VAL A 113 15.08 2.72 5.06
CA VAL A 113 13.69 3.16 5.03
C VAL A 113 13.00 2.82 3.72
N ALA A 114 11.70 2.58 3.79
CA ALA A 114 10.80 2.56 2.65
C ALA A 114 9.81 3.71 2.77
N THR A 115 9.47 4.34 1.66
CA THR A 115 8.54 5.48 1.62
C THR A 115 7.54 5.29 0.49
N ALA A 116 6.34 5.83 0.68
CA ALA A 116 5.32 5.88 -0.34
C ALA A 116 4.57 7.21 -0.31
N THR A 117 4.12 7.64 -1.47
CA THR A 117 3.21 8.76 -1.65
C THR A 117 2.04 8.31 -2.50
N ALA A 118 0.83 8.56 -2.01
CA ALA A 118 -0.42 8.28 -2.71
C ALA A 118 -1.23 9.57 -2.86
N VAL A 119 -1.78 9.78 -4.06
CA VAL A 119 -2.74 10.85 -4.34
C VAL A 119 -4.05 10.20 -4.76
N ALA A 120 -5.10 10.44 -3.98
CA ALA A 120 -6.45 10.02 -4.31
C ALA A 120 -7.11 11.07 -5.22
N VAL A 121 -7.64 10.62 -6.36
CA VAL A 121 -8.33 11.50 -7.32
C VAL A 121 -9.76 11.03 -7.55
N ARG A 122 -10.65 11.98 -7.85
CA ARG A 122 -12.01 11.65 -8.32
C ARG A 122 -11.91 11.05 -9.71
N ALA A 123 -12.88 10.21 -10.08
CA ALA A 123 -13.04 9.81 -11.48
C ALA A 123 -13.25 11.09 -12.30
N VAL A 124 -12.43 11.28 -13.34
CA VAL A 124 -12.72 12.27 -14.37
C VAL A 124 -13.77 11.62 -15.27
N ALA A 125 -14.93 12.24 -15.42
CA ALA A 125 -15.90 11.82 -16.43
C ALA A 125 -15.16 11.81 -17.78
N ARG A 126 -15.04 10.64 -18.41
CA ARG A 126 -14.59 10.61 -19.80
C ARG A 126 -15.70 11.28 -20.63
N PRO A 127 -15.36 12.30 -21.45
CA PRO A 127 -16.32 12.92 -22.35
C PRO A 127 -16.90 11.88 -23.32
#